data_AF-A0A918DPK0-F1
#
_entry.id   AF-A0A918DPK0-F1
#
_cell.length_a   1.000
_cell.length_b   1.000
_cell.length_c   1.000
_cell.angle_alpha   90.00
_cell.angle_beta   90.00
_cell.angle_gamma   90.00
#
_symmetry.space_group_name_H-M   'P 1'
#
loop_
_entity.id
_entity.type
_entity.pdbx_description
1 polymer ?
#
loop_
_entity_poly.entity_id
_entity_poly.type
_entity_poly.pdbx_seq_one_letter_code
_entity_poly.pdbx_strand_id
1 'polypeptide(L)'
;MRKRLLIAALLTLPALTQAANVRFLGNSIFAQLSDKDAAAIKASVAQALDEEPDQSRTVWHNEKGDIRIAITPKLSYELDGQTCRRTELRMAGDHRANERYVFELCKTEQGWAFSPSPLNSYSDKDREIFSAHLQDTLESGVDGVPATWINPQTGNSAVVVPLRTVPAAGKQCREAAVSLIDSRKRTVDGRYTFCRSDDGAWERAISGQ
;
A
#
# COMPACT_ATOMS: atom_id res chain seq x y z
N MET A 1 -7.82 6.68 -68.00
CA MET A 1 -7.15 7.17 -66.77
C MET A 1 -8.13 7.14 -65.60
N ARG A 2 -8.05 6.15 -64.70
CA ARG A 2 -8.86 6.06 -63.47
C ARG A 2 -7.94 6.36 -62.28
N LYS A 3 -8.07 7.55 -61.67
CA LYS A 3 -7.41 7.90 -60.40
C LYS A 3 -8.20 7.28 -59.25
N ARG A 4 -7.59 6.33 -58.54
CA ARG A 4 -8.08 5.84 -57.25
C ARG A 4 -7.66 6.83 -56.17
N LEU A 5 -8.60 7.50 -55.52
CA LEU A 5 -8.34 8.22 -54.27
C LEU A 5 -8.32 7.20 -53.11
N LEU A 6 -7.16 7.02 -52.50
CA LEU A 6 -7.00 6.34 -51.21
C LEU A 6 -7.13 7.41 -50.12
N ILE A 7 -8.25 7.39 -49.40
CA ILE A 7 -8.41 8.16 -48.17
C ILE A 7 -7.83 7.31 -47.04
N ALA A 8 -6.62 7.65 -46.60
CA ALA A 8 -6.02 7.09 -45.40
C ALA A 8 -6.63 7.79 -44.18
N ALA A 9 -7.62 7.15 -43.55
CA ALA A 9 -8.11 7.57 -42.24
C ALA A 9 -7.08 7.19 -41.17
N LEU A 10 -6.26 8.15 -40.74
CA LEU A 10 -5.44 8.02 -39.53
C LEU A 10 -6.38 7.99 -38.32
N LEU A 11 -6.64 6.79 -37.81
CA LEU A 11 -7.20 6.58 -36.48
C LEU A 11 -6.11 6.96 -35.45
N THR A 12 -6.19 8.18 -34.92
CA THR A 12 -5.45 8.55 -33.72
C THR A 12 -6.04 7.76 -32.55
N LEU A 13 -5.36 6.68 -32.15
CA LEU A 13 -5.63 5.99 -30.89
C LEU A 13 -5.41 6.99 -29.75
N PRO A 14 -6.40 7.28 -28.89
CA PRO A 14 -6.15 8.05 -27.69
C PRO A 14 -5.19 7.24 -26.82
N ALA A 15 -4.04 7.83 -26.49
CA ALA A 15 -3.14 7.29 -25.49
C ALA A 15 -3.94 7.17 -24.19
N LEU A 16 -4.18 5.94 -23.74
CA LEU A 16 -4.74 5.69 -22.42
C LEU A 16 -3.76 6.27 -21.40
N THR A 17 -4.13 7.40 -20.79
CA THR A 17 -3.50 7.89 -19.57
C THR A 17 -3.72 6.82 -18.51
N GLN A 18 -2.72 5.95 -18.29
CA GLN A 18 -2.70 5.15 -17.08
C GLN A 18 -2.55 6.13 -15.94
N ALA A 19 -3.59 6.26 -15.11
CA ALA A 19 -3.43 6.74 -13.76
C ALA A 19 -2.23 5.99 -13.17
N ALA A 20 -1.33 6.70 -12.48
CA ALA A 20 -0.24 6.10 -11.74
C ALA A 20 -0.81 5.30 -10.56
N ASN A 21 -1.49 4.20 -10.87
CA ASN A 21 -1.83 3.15 -9.94
C ASN A 21 -0.49 2.71 -9.36
N VAL A 22 -0.40 2.73 -8.03
CA VAL A 22 0.78 2.34 -7.24
C VAL A 22 1.35 1.01 -7.73
N ARG A 23 2.27 1.07 -8.71
CA ARG A 23 2.87 -0.08 -9.42
C ARG A 23 3.47 -1.09 -8.45
N PHE A 24 3.88 -0.63 -7.28
CA PHE A 24 4.46 -1.45 -6.21
C PHE A 24 3.47 -2.46 -5.59
N LEU A 25 2.15 -2.27 -5.73
CA LEU A 25 1.13 -3.20 -5.22
C LEU A 25 0.83 -4.35 -6.19
N GLY A 26 1.25 -4.27 -7.46
CA GLY A 26 0.89 -5.24 -8.51
C GLY A 26 1.39 -6.67 -8.27
N ASN A 27 2.37 -6.85 -7.38
CA ASN A 27 2.94 -8.15 -7.02
C ASN A 27 2.59 -8.58 -5.57
N SER A 28 1.46 -8.12 -5.02
CA SER A 28 0.97 -8.52 -3.68
C SER A 28 -0.01 -9.69 -3.74
N ILE A 29 -0.18 -10.47 -2.67
CA ILE A 29 -1.21 -11.52 -2.60
C ILE A 29 -2.59 -10.94 -2.98
N PHE A 30 -2.91 -9.72 -2.54
CA PHE A 30 -4.14 -9.01 -2.94
C PHE A 30 -4.32 -8.85 -4.45
N ALA A 31 -3.24 -8.58 -5.19
CA ALA A 31 -3.30 -8.38 -6.64
C ALA A 31 -3.58 -9.68 -7.43
N GLN A 32 -3.49 -10.85 -6.78
CA GLN A 32 -3.67 -12.16 -7.41
C GLN A 32 -4.90 -12.92 -6.90
N LEU A 33 -5.69 -12.31 -6.01
CA LEU A 33 -6.91 -12.92 -5.51
C LEU A 33 -7.91 -13.11 -6.66
N SER A 34 -8.59 -14.26 -6.66
CA SER A 34 -9.83 -14.38 -7.42
C SER A 34 -10.91 -13.50 -6.79
N ASP A 35 -11.93 -13.10 -7.57
CA ASP A 35 -13.06 -12.33 -7.05
C ASP A 35 -13.76 -13.08 -5.90
N LYS A 36 -13.82 -14.41 -5.99
CA LYS A 36 -14.38 -15.27 -4.94
C LYS A 36 -13.55 -15.19 -3.66
N ASP A 37 -12.23 -15.31 -3.75
CA ASP A 37 -11.34 -15.22 -2.58
C ASP A 37 -11.38 -13.82 -1.97
N ALA A 38 -11.38 -12.77 -2.80
CA ALA A 38 -11.49 -11.40 -2.34
C ALA A 38 -12.79 -11.15 -1.58
N ALA A 39 -13.93 -11.65 -2.08
CA ALA A 39 -15.22 -11.55 -1.41
C ALA A 39 -15.24 -12.33 -0.09
N ALA A 40 -14.70 -13.56 -0.07
CA ALA A 40 -14.64 -14.39 1.13
C ALA A 40 -13.72 -13.80 2.20
N ILE A 41 -12.57 -13.24 1.82
CA ILE A 41 -11.68 -12.51 2.71
C ILE A 41 -12.39 -11.28 3.29
N LYS A 42 -13.10 -10.50 2.47
CA LYS A 42 -13.86 -9.34 2.95
C LYS A 42 -14.91 -9.75 3.98
N ALA A 43 -15.65 -10.82 3.73
CA ALA A 43 -16.64 -11.35 4.66
C ALA A 43 -16.01 -11.85 5.96
N SER A 44 -14.90 -12.59 5.88
CA SER A 44 -14.18 -13.09 7.05
C SER A 44 -13.58 -11.96 7.90
N VAL A 45 -13.04 -10.93 7.26
CA VAL A 45 -12.58 -9.71 7.97
C VAL A 45 -13.75 -9.03 8.66
N ALA A 46 -14.88 -8.81 7.98
CA ALA A 46 -16.05 -8.17 8.59
C ALA A 46 -16.57 -8.96 9.80
N GLN A 47 -16.70 -10.29 9.68
CA GLN A 47 -17.12 -11.16 10.78
C GLN A 47 -16.17 -11.06 11.98
N ALA A 48 -14.85 -11.15 11.75
CA ALA A 48 -13.87 -11.00 12.81
C ALA A 48 -13.99 -9.63 13.48
N LEU A 49 -14.23 -8.55 12.72
CA LEU A 49 -14.41 -7.22 13.31
C LEU A 49 -15.72 -7.06 14.08
N ASP A 50 -16.74 -7.88 13.85
CA ASP A 50 -17.98 -7.86 14.63
C ASP A 50 -17.91 -8.74 15.89
N GLU A 51 -17.26 -9.90 15.81
CA GLU A 51 -17.36 -10.95 16.83
C GLU A 51 -16.15 -10.97 17.79
N GLU A 52 -14.98 -10.59 17.30
CA GLU A 52 -13.73 -10.77 18.02
C GLU A 52 -13.37 -9.54 18.88
N PRO A 53 -12.89 -9.73 20.13
CA PRO A 53 -12.32 -8.63 20.89
C PRO A 53 -10.96 -8.18 20.32
N ASP A 54 -10.51 -7.00 20.72
CA ASP A 54 -9.16 -6.56 20.38
C ASP A 54 -8.10 -7.56 20.89
N GLN A 55 -7.03 -7.68 20.11
CA GLN A 55 -5.89 -8.59 20.28
C GLN A 55 -6.18 -10.08 20.07
N SER A 56 -7.44 -10.51 19.90
CA SER A 56 -7.69 -11.89 19.48
C SER A 56 -7.31 -12.08 18.02
N ARG A 57 -6.94 -13.32 17.68
CA ARG A 57 -6.44 -13.68 16.36
C ARG A 57 -7.27 -14.83 15.82
N THR A 58 -7.93 -14.56 14.70
CA THR A 58 -8.70 -15.57 13.96
C THR A 58 -7.98 -15.88 12.65
N VAL A 59 -8.04 -17.14 12.22
CA VAL A 59 -7.38 -17.60 11.00
C VAL A 59 -8.43 -18.11 10.04
N TRP A 60 -8.38 -17.62 8.81
CA TRP A 60 -9.19 -18.09 7.70
C TRP A 60 -8.29 -18.61 6.58
N HIS A 61 -8.81 -19.54 5.79
CA HIS A 61 -8.18 -20.00 4.56
C HIS A 61 -9.25 -20.15 3.47
N ASN A 62 -8.84 -20.03 2.21
CA ASN A 62 -9.74 -20.28 1.09
C ASN A 62 -10.01 -21.79 0.92
N GLU A 63 -10.98 -22.12 0.08
CA GLU A 63 -11.38 -23.52 -0.18
C GLU A 63 -10.23 -24.37 -0.72
N LYS A 64 -9.38 -23.79 -1.57
CA LYS A 64 -8.21 -24.47 -2.13
C LYS A 64 -7.08 -24.66 -1.11
N GLY A 65 -7.08 -23.87 -0.03
CA GLY A 65 -6.11 -23.93 1.05
C GLY A 65 -4.76 -23.27 0.75
N ASP A 66 -4.60 -22.69 -0.43
CA ASP A 66 -3.36 -22.04 -0.90
C ASP A 66 -3.23 -20.58 -0.41
N ILE A 67 -4.31 -20.01 0.14
CA ILE A 67 -4.29 -18.70 0.78
C ILE A 67 -4.75 -18.83 2.23
N ARG A 68 -3.93 -18.31 3.15
CA ARG A 68 -4.25 -18.21 4.57
C ARG A 68 -4.13 -16.77 5.03
N ILE A 69 -5.11 -16.29 5.78
CA ILE A 69 -5.09 -14.97 6.42
C ILE A 69 -5.28 -15.12 7.91
N ALA A 70 -4.41 -14.50 8.69
CA ALA A 70 -4.67 -14.26 10.10
C ALA A 70 -5.11 -12.82 10.29
N ILE A 71 -6.24 -12.64 10.95
CA ILE A 71 -6.92 -11.37 11.19
C ILE A 71 -6.80 -11.07 12.67
N THR A 72 -6.27 -9.90 13.03
CA THR A 72 -6.13 -9.46 14.41
C THR A 72 -6.63 -8.03 14.53
N PRO A 73 -7.82 -7.78 15.09
CA PRO A 73 -8.22 -6.44 15.51
C PRO A 73 -7.23 -5.98 16.59
N LYS A 74 -6.43 -4.95 16.32
CA LYS A 74 -5.39 -4.47 17.25
C LYS A 74 -5.94 -3.43 18.21
N LEU A 75 -6.84 -2.57 17.74
CA LEU A 75 -7.36 -1.47 18.52
C LEU A 75 -8.70 -1.01 17.97
N SER A 76 -9.71 -0.98 18.83
CA SER A 76 -11.01 -0.36 18.60
C SER A 76 -11.01 1.07 19.13
N TYR A 77 -11.56 2.00 18.37
CA TYR A 77 -11.72 3.41 18.74
C TYR A 77 -12.89 4.05 17.99
N GLU A 78 -13.39 5.19 18.48
CA GLU A 78 -14.42 5.97 17.81
C GLU A 78 -13.78 7.12 17.01
N LEU A 79 -14.22 7.30 15.76
CA LEU A 79 -13.80 8.40 14.90
C LEU A 79 -15.02 8.93 14.13
N ASP A 80 -15.31 10.22 14.28
CA ASP A 80 -16.46 10.88 13.65
C ASP A 80 -17.80 10.14 13.88
N GLY A 81 -17.96 9.57 15.08
CA GLY A 81 -19.15 8.79 15.46
C GLY A 81 -19.25 7.40 14.85
N GLN A 82 -18.18 6.91 14.22
CA GLN A 82 -18.07 5.55 13.71
C GLN A 82 -17.09 4.74 14.56
N THR A 83 -17.49 3.51 14.87
CA THR A 83 -16.55 2.53 15.43
C THR A 83 -15.55 2.14 14.36
N CYS A 84 -14.27 2.42 14.61
CA CYS A 84 -13.15 2.05 13.79
C CYS A 84 -12.28 1.02 14.51
N ARG A 85 -11.68 0.12 13.73
CA ARG A 85 -10.78 -0.92 14.18
C ARG A 85 -9.51 -0.91 13.34
N ARG A 86 -8.37 -0.68 13.99
CA ARG A 86 -7.05 -0.89 13.41
C ARG A 86 -6.78 -2.39 13.41
N THR A 87 -6.60 -2.99 12.25
CA THR A 87 -6.61 -4.44 12.06
C THR A 87 -5.37 -4.89 11.31
N GLU A 88 -4.66 -5.85 11.89
CA GLU A 88 -3.55 -6.52 11.24
C GLU A 88 -4.04 -7.72 10.45
N LEU A 89 -3.65 -7.78 9.17
CA LEU A 89 -3.84 -8.91 8.28
C LEU A 89 -2.47 -9.52 7.96
N ARG A 90 -2.25 -10.77 8.37
CA ARG A 90 -1.06 -11.54 7.97
C ARG A 90 -1.46 -12.59 6.96
N MET A 91 -1.03 -12.41 5.72
CA MET A 91 -1.38 -13.26 4.59
C MET A 91 -0.20 -14.17 4.24
N ALA A 92 -0.50 -15.43 3.96
CA ALA A 92 0.43 -16.41 3.44
C ALA A 92 -0.16 -17.02 2.18
N GLY A 93 0.66 -17.16 1.13
CA GLY A 93 0.32 -17.87 -0.10
C GLY A 93 1.38 -18.93 -0.42
N ASP A 94 1.01 -19.98 -1.15
CA ASP A 94 1.87 -21.15 -1.45
C ASP A 94 3.30 -20.80 -1.91
N HIS A 95 3.47 -19.71 -2.64
CA HIS A 95 4.76 -19.31 -3.22
C HIS A 95 5.22 -17.90 -2.86
N ARG A 96 4.52 -17.24 -1.92
CA ARG A 96 4.82 -15.87 -1.49
C ARG A 96 5.25 -15.87 -0.03
N ALA A 97 6.30 -15.11 0.27
CA ALA A 97 6.64 -14.81 1.66
C ALA A 97 5.45 -14.14 2.37
N ASN A 98 5.35 -14.30 3.69
CA ASN A 98 4.25 -13.74 4.47
C ASN A 98 4.14 -12.22 4.30
N GLU A 99 2.99 -11.75 3.84
CA GLU A 99 2.68 -10.33 3.75
C GLU A 99 1.97 -9.89 5.03
N ARG A 100 2.33 -8.72 5.55
CA ARG A 100 1.71 -8.13 6.75
C ARG A 100 1.18 -6.75 6.39
N TYR A 101 -0.12 -6.57 6.60
CA TYR A 101 -0.81 -5.31 6.38
C TYR A 101 -1.46 -4.86 7.68
N VAL A 102 -1.51 -3.56 7.90
CA VAL A 102 -2.30 -2.97 8.97
C VAL A 102 -3.23 -1.95 8.33
N PHE A 103 -4.52 -2.19 8.46
CA PHE A 103 -5.56 -1.35 7.89
C PHE A 103 -6.42 -0.76 8.99
N GLU A 104 -6.95 0.43 8.76
CA GLU A 104 -8.04 0.95 9.57
C GLU A 104 -9.34 0.63 8.84
N LEU A 105 -10.27 -0.04 9.52
CA LEU A 105 -11.60 -0.32 9.01
C LEU A 105 -12.62 0.33 9.92
N CYS A 106 -13.57 1.07 9.36
CA CYS A 106 -14.64 1.72 10.11
C CYS A 106 -16.00 1.11 9.74
N LYS A 107 -16.87 0.98 10.73
CA LYS A 107 -18.22 0.45 10.57
C LYS A 107 -19.13 1.55 10.03
N THR A 108 -19.60 1.38 8.80
CA THR A 108 -20.57 2.26 8.15
C THR A 108 -21.95 1.62 8.11
N GLU A 109 -22.95 2.35 7.61
CA GLU A 109 -24.29 1.81 7.35
C GLU A 109 -24.28 0.63 6.34
N GLN A 110 -23.28 0.57 5.46
CA GLN A 110 -23.10 -0.50 4.47
C GLN A 110 -22.18 -1.62 4.97
N GLY A 111 -21.77 -1.59 6.24
CA GLY A 111 -20.87 -2.55 6.88
C GLY A 111 -19.44 -2.02 7.05
N TRP A 112 -18.50 -2.91 7.35
CA TRP A 112 -17.10 -2.55 7.52
C TRP A 112 -16.47 -2.10 6.19
N ALA A 113 -15.89 -0.90 6.19
CA ALA A 113 -15.18 -0.34 5.05
C ALA A 113 -13.76 0.04 5.45
N PHE A 114 -12.81 -0.10 4.51
CA PHE A 114 -11.48 0.48 4.69
C PHE A 114 -11.60 1.98 4.84
N SER A 115 -10.97 2.54 5.88
CA SER A 115 -10.80 3.98 6.01
C SER A 115 -10.14 4.50 4.73
N PRO A 116 -10.60 5.63 4.16
CA PRO A 116 -10.00 6.18 2.96
C PRO A 116 -8.52 6.45 3.23
N SER A 117 -7.63 5.79 2.49
CA SER A 117 -6.18 5.91 2.67
C SER A 117 -5.76 7.38 2.68
N PRO A 118 -4.88 7.81 3.60
CA PRO A 118 -4.31 9.16 3.59
C PRO A 118 -3.74 9.55 2.22
N LEU A 119 -3.21 8.58 1.46
CA LEU A 119 -2.72 8.79 0.08
C LEU A 119 -3.75 9.38 -0.89
N ASN A 120 -5.05 9.20 -0.62
CA ASN A 120 -6.12 9.78 -1.45
C ASN A 120 -6.19 11.31 -1.30
N SER A 121 -5.68 11.85 -0.18
CA SER A 121 -5.61 13.29 0.07
C SER A 121 -4.31 13.94 -0.43
N TYR A 122 -3.35 13.15 -0.91
CA TYR A 122 -2.08 13.64 -1.43
C TYR A 122 -2.28 14.05 -2.88
N SER A 123 -2.12 15.34 -3.16
CA SER A 123 -2.01 15.88 -4.51
C SER A 123 -0.77 15.33 -5.23
N ASP A 124 -0.68 15.54 -6.54
CA ASP A 124 0.53 15.18 -7.29
C ASP A 124 1.76 15.92 -6.74
N LYS A 125 1.58 17.15 -6.25
CA LYS A 125 2.67 17.89 -5.63
C LYS A 125 3.09 17.29 -4.29
N ASP A 126 2.14 16.83 -3.46
CA ASP A 126 2.47 16.12 -2.23
C ASP A 126 3.27 14.85 -2.53
N ARG A 127 2.88 14.10 -3.56
CA ARG A 127 3.55 12.85 -3.97
C ARG A 127 4.98 13.11 -4.46
N GLU A 128 5.17 14.17 -5.25
CA GLU A 128 6.49 14.58 -5.74
C GLU A 128 7.43 14.93 -4.57
N ILE A 129 6.96 15.78 -3.63
CA ILE A 129 7.78 16.21 -2.50
C ILE A 129 8.06 15.03 -1.56
N PHE A 130 7.07 14.19 -1.29
CA PHE A 130 7.28 12.97 -0.52
C PHE A 130 8.31 12.05 -1.18
N SER A 131 8.25 11.87 -2.50
CA SER A 131 9.22 11.07 -3.24
C SER A 131 10.64 11.62 -3.05
N ALA A 132 10.85 12.92 -3.23
CA ALA A 132 12.15 13.55 -3.01
C ALA A 132 12.64 13.39 -1.56
N HIS A 133 11.76 13.58 -0.58
CA HIS A 133 12.07 13.38 0.85
C HIS A 133 12.49 11.94 1.16
N LEU A 134 11.80 10.96 0.55
CA LEU A 134 12.15 9.54 0.69
C LEU A 134 13.52 9.24 0.08
N GLN A 135 13.81 9.75 -1.12
CA GLN A 135 15.12 9.57 -1.76
C GLN A 135 16.26 10.12 -0.90
N ASP A 136 16.12 11.36 -0.43
CA ASP A 136 17.13 12.00 0.43
C ASP A 136 17.34 11.23 1.74
N THR A 137 16.24 10.81 2.38
CA THR A 137 16.29 10.05 3.63
C THR A 137 16.96 8.69 3.44
N LEU A 138 16.72 8.00 2.32
CA LEU A 138 17.36 6.72 2.02
C LEU A 138 18.84 6.87 1.66
N GLU A 139 19.21 7.96 0.99
CA GLU A 139 20.60 8.24 0.61
C GLU A 139 21.47 8.59 1.82
N SER A 140 20.98 9.48 2.68
CA SER A 140 21.83 10.14 3.70
C SER A 140 21.34 10.00 5.14
N GLY A 141 20.09 9.54 5.34
CA GLY A 141 19.51 9.39 6.67
C GLY A 141 20.29 8.40 7.55
N VAL A 142 20.14 8.52 8.86
CA VAL A 142 20.76 7.61 9.84
C VAL A 142 19.75 6.53 10.25
N ASP A 143 20.20 5.27 10.34
CA ASP A 143 19.35 4.17 10.77
C ASP A 143 18.80 4.42 12.19
N GLY A 144 17.49 4.22 12.37
CA GLY A 144 16.75 4.47 13.60
C GLY A 144 16.32 5.93 13.81
N VAL A 145 16.78 6.88 12.99
CA VAL A 145 16.45 8.30 13.14
C VAL A 145 15.29 8.69 12.20
N PRO A 146 14.16 9.20 12.73
CA PRO A 146 13.03 9.59 11.90
C PRO A 146 13.30 10.89 11.15
N ALA A 147 13.08 10.89 9.83
CA ALA A 147 13.03 12.07 8.98
C ALA A 147 11.58 12.41 8.65
N THR A 148 11.14 13.62 9.02
CA THR A 148 9.76 14.07 8.83
C THR A 148 9.68 15.18 7.79
N TRP A 149 8.67 15.09 6.93
CA TRP A 149 8.27 16.16 6.03
C TRP A 149 6.82 16.56 6.29
N ILE A 150 6.51 17.85 6.12
CA ILE A 150 5.15 18.40 6.21
C ILE A 150 4.95 19.35 5.03
N ASN A 151 3.83 19.21 4.32
CA ASN A 151 3.37 20.21 3.36
C ASN A 151 2.55 21.30 4.09
N PRO A 152 3.03 22.55 4.19
CA PRO A 152 2.29 23.61 4.85
C PRO A 152 0.99 24.02 4.12
N GLN A 153 0.87 23.71 2.82
CA GLN A 153 -0.31 24.08 2.03
C GLN A 153 -1.47 23.11 2.23
N THR A 154 -1.17 21.80 2.28
CA THR A 154 -2.20 20.75 2.37
C THR A 154 -2.35 20.22 3.80
N GLY A 155 -1.34 20.38 4.65
CA GLY A 155 -1.29 19.81 5.99
C GLY A 155 -0.92 18.32 6.02
N ASN A 156 -0.66 17.71 4.85
CA ASN A 156 -0.18 16.34 4.73
C ASN A 156 1.28 16.24 5.19
N SER A 157 1.67 15.10 5.73
CA SER A 157 3.01 14.88 6.27
C SER A 157 3.46 13.44 6.17
N ALA A 158 4.76 13.20 6.06
CA ALA A 158 5.31 11.85 6.04
C ALA A 158 6.44 11.71 7.04
N VAL A 159 6.58 10.52 7.63
CA VAL A 159 7.73 10.14 8.45
C VAL A 159 8.40 8.95 7.78
N VAL A 160 9.70 9.03 7.56
CA VAL A 160 10.52 7.95 7.03
C VAL A 160 11.60 7.63 8.06
N VAL A 161 11.70 6.36 8.45
CA VAL A 161 12.72 5.87 9.39
C VAL A 161 13.55 4.81 8.67
N PRO A 162 14.79 5.12 8.25
CA PRO A 162 15.71 4.09 7.81
C PRO A 162 15.96 3.10 8.95
N LEU A 163 15.96 1.80 8.67
CA LEU A 163 16.08 0.77 9.70
C LEU A 163 17.43 0.05 9.63
N ARG A 164 17.83 -0.33 8.42
CA ARG A 164 19.09 -1.03 8.16
C ARG A 164 19.40 -1.07 6.68
N THR A 165 20.68 -1.14 6.35
CA THR A 165 21.15 -1.54 5.02
C THR A 165 21.15 -3.07 4.91
N VAL A 166 20.59 -3.60 3.83
CA VAL A 166 20.54 -5.04 3.52
C VAL A 166 21.31 -5.32 2.22
N PRO A 167 22.19 -6.33 2.17
CA PRO A 167 22.87 -6.70 0.94
C PRO A 167 21.91 -7.48 0.02
N ALA A 168 21.83 -7.10 -1.26
CA ALA A 168 21.08 -7.88 -2.26
C ALA A 168 21.80 -7.87 -3.60
N ALA A 169 22.31 -9.03 -4.05
CA ALA A 169 22.80 -9.29 -5.41
C ALA A 169 23.65 -8.16 -6.06
N GLY A 170 24.53 -7.50 -5.29
CA GLY A 170 25.39 -6.42 -5.78
C GLY A 170 24.77 -5.01 -5.79
N LYS A 171 23.50 -4.86 -5.39
CA LYS A 171 22.83 -3.58 -5.19
C LYS A 171 22.81 -3.18 -3.72
N GLN A 172 22.93 -1.88 -3.46
CA GLN A 172 22.75 -1.32 -2.14
C GLN A 172 21.25 -1.27 -1.84
N CYS A 173 20.78 -1.99 -0.84
CA CYS A 173 19.38 -1.94 -0.43
C CYS A 173 19.24 -1.48 1.02
N ARG A 174 18.14 -0.83 1.33
CA ARG A 174 17.87 -0.23 2.63
C ARG A 174 16.41 -0.47 3.00
N GLU A 175 16.22 -0.98 4.20
CA GLU A 175 14.91 -1.19 4.78
C GLU A 175 14.49 0.09 5.50
N ALA A 176 13.24 0.53 5.32
CA ALA A 176 12.70 1.70 5.98
C ALA A 176 11.24 1.49 6.40
N ALA A 177 10.87 2.09 7.54
CA ALA A 177 9.48 2.30 7.91
C ALA A 177 9.01 3.65 7.32
N VAL A 178 7.81 3.67 6.76
CA VAL A 178 7.19 4.85 6.15
C VAL A 178 5.80 5.02 6.76
N SER A 179 5.53 6.22 7.27
CA SER A 179 4.22 6.64 7.75
C SER A 179 3.75 7.83 6.92
N LEU A 180 2.60 7.72 6.29
CA LEU A 180 1.96 8.82 5.56
C LEU A 180 0.74 9.29 6.35
N ILE A 181 0.64 10.59 6.56
CA ILE A 181 -0.31 11.21 7.47
C ILE A 181 -1.00 12.33 6.71
N ASP A 182 -2.33 12.33 6.70
CA ASP A 182 -3.07 13.43 6.08
C ASP A 182 -3.38 14.58 7.05
N SER A 183 -3.95 15.65 6.53
CA SER A 183 -4.39 16.82 7.31
C SER A 183 -5.40 16.49 8.41
N ARG A 184 -6.12 15.38 8.31
CA ARG A 184 -7.06 14.87 9.32
C ARG A 184 -6.40 13.92 10.33
N LYS A 185 -5.06 13.79 10.28
CA LYS A 185 -4.25 12.94 11.16
C LYS A 185 -4.49 11.45 11.01
N ARG A 186 -5.11 11.02 9.91
CA ARG A 186 -5.21 9.61 9.55
C ARG A 186 -3.85 9.15 9.04
N THR A 187 -3.46 7.93 9.40
CA THR A 187 -2.11 7.42 9.15
C THR A 187 -2.15 6.09 8.41
N VAL A 188 -1.26 5.93 7.43
CA VAL A 188 -0.94 4.62 6.84
C VAL A 188 0.55 4.35 7.02
N ASP A 189 0.84 3.20 7.65
CA ASP A 189 2.19 2.76 7.97
C ASP A 189 2.58 1.57 7.10
N GLY A 190 3.85 1.51 6.73
CA GLY A 190 4.42 0.36 6.04
C GLY A 190 5.91 0.21 6.27
N ARG A 191 6.41 -1.02 6.14
CA ARG A 191 7.84 -1.32 6.18
C ARG A 191 8.25 -1.91 4.84
N TYR A 192 9.23 -1.33 4.20
CA TYR A 192 9.60 -1.65 2.83
C TYR A 192 11.12 -1.73 2.67
N THR A 193 11.56 -2.54 1.73
CA THR A 193 12.95 -2.55 1.27
C THR A 193 13.03 -1.73 0.01
N PHE A 194 14.01 -0.83 -0.07
CA PHE A 194 14.33 -0.05 -1.26
C PHE A 194 15.73 -0.43 -1.73
N CYS A 195 15.93 -0.62 -3.02
CA CYS A 195 17.22 -0.91 -3.62
C CYS A 195 17.62 0.22 -4.55
N ARG A 196 18.89 0.57 -4.51
CA ARG A 196 19.47 1.56 -5.41
C ARG A 196 19.54 0.97 -6.82
N SER A 197 18.92 1.64 -7.78
CA SER A 197 19.00 1.33 -9.20
C SER A 197 20.30 1.87 -9.80
N ASP A 198 20.60 1.44 -11.03
CA ASP A 198 21.85 1.80 -11.72
C ASP A 198 21.91 3.29 -12.09
N ASP A 199 20.76 3.96 -12.18
CA ASP A 199 20.62 5.42 -12.34
C ASP A 199 20.73 6.18 -11.01
N GLY A 200 20.94 5.48 -9.90
CA GLY A 200 21.18 6.03 -8.57
C GLY A 200 19.93 6.30 -7.74
N ALA A 201 18.73 6.10 -8.28
CA ALA A 201 17.48 6.25 -7.54
C ALA A 201 17.23 5.07 -6.59
N TRP A 202 16.45 5.31 -5.52
CA TRP A 202 15.99 4.26 -4.62
C TRP A 202 14.61 3.77 -5.06
N GLU A 203 14.51 2.50 -5.44
CA GLU A 203 13.27 1.87 -5.89
C GLU A 203 12.82 0.79 -4.91
N ARG A 204 11.52 0.65 -4.67
CA ARG A 204 11.01 -0.39 -3.77
C ARG A 204 11.31 -1.78 -4.34
N ALA A 205 12.08 -2.57 -3.61
CA ALA A 205 12.32 -3.98 -3.91
C ALA A 205 11.04 -4.78 -3.66
N ILE A 206 10.67 -5.60 -4.64
CA ILE A 206 9.57 -6.56 -4.50
C ILE A 206 10.22 -7.91 -4.27
N SER A 207 9.94 -8.55 -3.14
CA SER A 207 10.48 -9.88 -2.80
C SER A 207 10.19 -10.87 -3.94
N GLY A 208 11.24 -11.36 -4.61
CA GLY A 208 11.12 -12.29 -5.76
C GLY A 208 11.99 -11.95 -6.98
N GLN A 209 12.82 -10.91 -6.92
CA GLN A 209 13.94 -10.69 -7.85
C GLN A 209 15.27 -10.73 -7.11
#